data_AF-A0A1E1VYD2-F1
#
_entry.id   AF-A0A1E1VYD2-F1
#
_cell.length_a   1.000
_cell.length_b   1.000
_cell.length_c   1.000
_cell.angle_alpha   90.00
_cell.angle_beta   90.00
_cell.angle_gamma   90.00
#
_symmetry.space_group_name_H-M   'P 1'
#
loop_
_entity.id
_entity.type
_entity.pdbx_description
1 polymer ?
#
loop_
_entity_poly.entity_id
_entity_poly.type
_entity_poly.pdbx_seq_one_letter_code
_entity_poly.pdbx_strand_id
1 'polypeptide(L)'
;MASSSALPPSDVIDVEMEHHISELESIKTEEELDKKLNAMSKFGFSIANWMKVLFNRDVEKKEFKAEWLTIDEYKAKADEAMHDAWRVLNLQNWRLEKKGSVRGDVVESIHTDHHGKVYRFTGLVDCPPQFLFEEFKNNLTRLPEWNPTILKSEIIKEIADGVDLSYQVTAGGGRGIIAPRDFIILRRTAALGRDGRPA
;
A
#
# COMPACT_ATOMS: atom_id res chain seq x y z
N MET A 1 -5.89 -36.02 25.79
CA MET A 1 -6.93 -35.67 24.82
C MET A 1 -6.92 -34.15 24.70
N ALA A 2 -6.33 -33.61 23.63
CA ALA A 2 -6.33 -32.18 23.37
C ALA A 2 -7.72 -31.81 22.85
N SER A 3 -8.42 -30.94 23.57
CA SER A 3 -9.70 -30.40 23.14
C SER A 3 -9.49 -29.64 21.83
N SER A 4 -10.11 -30.14 20.76
CA SER A 4 -10.28 -29.42 19.51
C SER A 4 -11.16 -28.21 19.81
N SER A 5 -10.57 -27.03 20.03
CA SER A 5 -11.31 -25.77 20.02
C SER A 5 -11.80 -25.56 18.59
N ALA A 6 -13.04 -25.98 18.32
CA ALA A 6 -13.75 -25.61 17.13
C ALA A 6 -13.68 -24.08 17.02
N LEU A 7 -13.28 -23.58 15.85
CA LEU A 7 -13.33 -22.15 15.57
C LEU A 7 -14.77 -21.66 15.83
N PRO A 8 -14.95 -20.53 16.54
CA PRO A 8 -16.27 -19.98 16.73
C PRO A 8 -16.94 -19.69 15.38
N PRO A 9 -18.29 -19.68 15.31
CA PRO A 9 -19.02 -19.33 14.09
C PRO A 9 -18.54 -17.99 13.53
N SER A 10 -18.47 -17.85 12.20
CA SER A 10 -18.00 -16.63 11.51
C SER A 10 -18.61 -15.36 12.07
N ASP A 11 -19.91 -15.41 12.36
CA ASP A 11 -20.69 -14.24 12.74
C ASP A 11 -20.35 -13.75 14.16
N VAL A 12 -19.89 -14.64 15.04
CA VAL A 12 -19.45 -14.29 16.40
C VAL A 12 -18.04 -13.70 16.36
N ILE A 13 -17.18 -14.26 15.49
CA ILE A 13 -15.85 -13.72 15.23
C ILE A 13 -15.97 -12.30 14.66
N ASP A 14 -16.88 -12.06 13.72
CA ASP A 14 -17.06 -10.76 13.08
C ASP A 14 -17.49 -9.66 14.07
N VAL A 15 -18.39 -9.95 15.03
CA VAL A 15 -18.86 -8.97 16.02
C VAL A 15 -17.78 -8.62 17.06
N GLU A 16 -17.07 -9.61 17.60
CA GLU A 16 -15.95 -9.37 18.52
C GLU A 16 -14.79 -8.64 17.82
N MET A 17 -14.55 -8.98 16.55
CA MET A 17 -13.57 -8.28 15.72
C MET A 17 -13.95 -6.83 15.46
N GLU A 18 -15.20 -6.54 15.09
CA GLU A 18 -15.67 -5.16 14.84
C GLU A 18 -15.57 -4.28 16.09
N HIS A 19 -15.89 -4.83 17.26
CA HIS A 19 -15.67 -4.14 18.53
C HIS A 19 -14.19 -3.79 18.74
N HIS A 20 -13.28 -4.75 18.54
CA HIS A 20 -11.84 -4.50 18.71
C HIS A 20 -11.23 -3.60 17.63
N ILE A 21 -11.71 -3.64 16.39
CA ILE A 21 -11.29 -2.71 15.33
C ILE A 21 -11.67 -1.28 15.71
N SER A 22 -12.93 -1.05 16.09
CA SER A 22 -13.42 0.26 16.53
C SER A 22 -12.63 0.79 17.73
N GLU A 23 -12.30 -0.08 18.69
CA GLU A 23 -11.43 0.28 19.82
C GLU A 23 -10.01 0.66 19.37
N LEU A 24 -9.40 -0.06 18.41
CA LEU A 24 -8.05 0.23 17.92
C LEU A 24 -8.00 1.50 17.08
N GLU A 25 -9.02 1.77 16.27
CA GLU A 25 -9.15 3.02 15.50
C GLU A 25 -9.24 4.25 16.41
N SER A 26 -9.70 4.08 17.65
CA SER A 26 -9.79 5.15 18.64
C SER A 26 -8.46 5.48 19.35
N ILE A 27 -7.42 4.66 19.18
CA ILE A 27 -6.13 4.80 19.86
C ILE A 27 -5.28 5.87 19.17
N LYS A 28 -4.71 6.78 19.98
CA LYS A 28 -3.94 7.93 19.49
C LYS A 28 -2.43 7.81 19.75
N THR A 29 -2.02 6.90 20.63
CA THR A 29 -0.62 6.78 21.08
C THR A 29 -0.11 5.35 21.00
N GLU A 30 1.20 5.20 20.82
CA GLU A 30 1.88 3.90 20.69
C GLU A 30 1.85 3.11 22.01
N GLU A 31 1.95 3.79 23.16
CA GLU A 31 1.84 3.16 24.48
C GLU A 31 0.45 2.56 24.75
N GLU A 32 -0.62 3.24 24.34
CA GLU A 32 -1.99 2.73 24.46
C GLU A 32 -2.23 1.54 23.55
N LEU A 33 -1.67 1.57 22.33
CA LEU A 33 -1.71 0.47 21.38
C LEU A 33 -1.02 -0.77 21.97
N ASP A 34 0.20 -0.61 22.50
CA ASP A 34 0.95 -1.70 23.12
C ASP A 34 0.24 -2.25 24.36
N LYS A 35 -0.37 -1.40 25.18
CA LYS A 35 -1.14 -1.83 26.35
C LYS A 35 -2.35 -2.66 25.95
N LYS A 36 -3.06 -2.28 24.88
CA LYS A 36 -4.23 -3.00 24.34
C LYS A 36 -3.82 -4.30 23.66
N LEU A 37 -2.77 -4.31 22.86
CA LEU A 37 -2.19 -5.53 22.28
C LEU A 37 -1.80 -6.52 23.39
N ASN A 38 -1.07 -6.07 24.42
CA ASN A 38 -0.72 -6.91 25.55
C ASN A 38 -1.94 -7.45 26.32
N ALA A 39 -3.01 -6.65 26.45
CA ALA A 39 -4.26 -7.11 27.06
C ALA A 39 -4.92 -8.21 26.22
N MET A 40 -5.03 -8.04 24.89
CA MET A 40 -5.58 -9.06 23.99
C MET A 40 -4.79 -10.38 24.10
N SER A 41 -3.46 -10.33 24.11
CA SER A 41 -2.64 -11.54 24.30
C SER A 41 -2.90 -12.26 25.63
N LYS A 42 -3.19 -11.52 26.71
CA LYS A 42 -3.45 -12.11 28.04
C LYS A 42 -4.79 -12.84 28.12
N PHE A 43 -5.76 -12.50 27.28
CA PHE A 43 -7.05 -13.16 27.21
C PHE A 43 -7.05 -14.43 26.33
N GLY A 44 -5.87 -14.95 25.97
CA GLY A 44 -5.76 -16.15 25.13
C GLY A 44 -6.05 -15.90 23.65
N PHE A 45 -6.23 -14.63 23.28
CA PHE A 45 -6.45 -14.21 21.90
C PHE A 45 -5.11 -14.15 21.17
N SER A 46 -4.97 -14.97 20.12
CA SER A 46 -3.78 -14.91 19.26
C SER A 46 -3.88 -13.67 18.37
N ILE A 47 -3.21 -12.59 18.76
CA ILE A 47 -3.14 -11.33 18.00
C ILE A 47 -2.65 -11.59 16.58
N ALA A 48 -1.70 -12.52 16.38
CA ALA A 48 -1.24 -12.91 15.06
C ALA A 48 -2.35 -13.54 14.20
N ASN A 49 -3.15 -14.46 14.76
CA ASN A 49 -4.28 -15.04 14.06
C ASN A 49 -5.36 -14.00 13.79
N TRP A 50 -5.67 -13.14 14.77
CA TRP A 50 -6.64 -12.07 14.62
C TRP A 50 -6.23 -11.05 13.56
N MET A 51 -4.98 -10.56 13.58
CA MET A 51 -4.44 -9.68 12.54
C MET A 51 -4.50 -10.37 11.18
N LYS A 52 -4.21 -11.68 11.12
CA LYS A 52 -4.33 -12.44 9.88
C LYS A 52 -5.78 -12.50 9.38
N VAL A 53 -6.78 -12.60 10.24
CA VAL A 53 -8.18 -12.50 9.80
C VAL A 53 -8.50 -11.08 9.35
N LEU A 54 -8.14 -10.06 10.14
CA LEU A 54 -8.39 -8.66 9.85
C LEU A 54 -7.81 -8.21 8.50
N PHE A 55 -6.49 -8.37 8.30
CA PHE A 55 -5.80 -7.91 7.10
C PHE A 55 -6.12 -8.72 5.84
N ASN A 56 -6.76 -9.88 6.00
CA ASN A 56 -7.13 -10.74 4.89
C ASN A 56 -8.64 -10.93 4.73
N ARG A 57 -9.44 -10.13 5.44
CA ARG A 57 -10.90 -10.11 5.27
C ARG A 57 -11.23 -9.43 3.95
N ASP A 58 -11.98 -10.12 3.10
CA ASP A 58 -12.62 -9.50 1.94
C ASP A 58 -13.84 -8.73 2.44
N VAL A 59 -13.67 -7.42 2.64
CA VAL A 59 -14.67 -6.55 3.30
C VAL A 59 -15.90 -6.32 2.42
N GLU A 60 -15.81 -6.51 1.10
CA GLU A 60 -16.93 -6.22 0.20
C GLU A 60 -17.15 -7.33 -0.83
N LYS A 61 -18.19 -8.16 -0.62
CA LYS A 61 -18.82 -8.95 -1.68
C LYS A 61 -19.76 -8.10 -2.52
N LYS A 62 -19.32 -6.91 -2.94
CA LYS A 62 -20.10 -6.11 -3.89
C LYS A 62 -19.84 -6.62 -5.29
N GLU A 63 -20.91 -6.79 -6.06
CA GLU A 63 -20.81 -7.15 -7.46
C GLU A 63 -20.07 -6.04 -8.20
N PHE A 64 -18.93 -6.38 -8.82
CA PHE A 64 -18.11 -5.41 -9.55
C PHE A 64 -18.85 -4.97 -10.81
N LYS A 65 -19.26 -3.69 -10.85
CA LYS A 65 -19.83 -3.08 -12.05
C LYS A 65 -18.69 -2.48 -12.86
N ALA A 66 -18.31 -3.18 -13.93
CA ALA A 66 -17.27 -2.70 -14.83
C ALA A 66 -17.74 -1.42 -15.56
N GLU A 67 -17.04 -0.31 -15.32
CA GLU A 67 -17.15 0.91 -16.11
C GLU A 67 -15.98 0.96 -17.08
N TRP A 68 -16.31 1.04 -18.38
CA TRP A 68 -15.31 1.14 -19.43
C TRP A 68 -15.01 2.61 -19.69
N LEU A 69 -13.80 3.04 -19.34
CA LEU A 69 -13.31 4.36 -19.71
C LEU A 69 -12.82 4.35 -21.16
N THR A 70 -13.01 5.47 -21.83
CA THR A 70 -12.37 5.78 -23.10
C THR A 70 -10.87 5.95 -22.91
N ILE A 71 -10.11 5.86 -24.02
CA ILE A 71 -8.65 6.07 -24.01
C ILE A 71 -8.30 7.45 -23.44
N ASP A 72 -9.08 8.48 -23.78
CA ASP A 72 -8.78 9.85 -23.33
C ASP A 72 -9.11 10.06 -21.86
N GLU A 73 -10.13 9.39 -21.32
CA GLU A 73 -10.40 9.38 -19.88
C GLU A 73 -9.29 8.68 -19.10
N TYR A 74 -8.72 7.57 -19.62
CA TYR A 74 -7.55 6.96 -19.00
C TYR A 74 -6.33 7.89 -19.00
N LYS A 75 -6.06 8.60 -20.10
CA LYS A 75 -4.97 9.58 -20.15
C LYS A 75 -5.18 10.70 -19.14
N ALA A 76 -6.38 11.29 -19.10
CA ALA A 76 -6.72 12.36 -18.17
C ALA A 76 -6.54 11.92 -16.71
N LYS A 77 -7.01 10.72 -16.36
CA LYS A 77 -6.85 10.15 -15.02
C LYS A 77 -5.38 9.88 -14.68
N ALA A 78 -4.56 9.47 -15.65
CA ALA A 78 -3.14 9.24 -15.45
C ALA A 78 -2.39 10.57 -15.20
N ASP A 79 -2.71 11.62 -15.94
CA ASP A 79 -2.14 12.96 -15.75
C ASP A 79 -2.58 13.59 -14.42
N GLU A 80 -3.85 13.44 -14.05
CA GLU A 80 -4.37 13.87 -12.74
C GLU A 80 -3.64 13.18 -11.59
N ALA A 81 -3.48 11.85 -11.67
CA ALA A 81 -2.77 11.08 -10.66
C ALA A 81 -1.30 11.53 -10.50
N MET A 82 -0.62 11.86 -11.61
CA MET A 82 0.74 12.39 -11.56
C MET A 82 0.79 13.78 -10.93
N HIS A 83 -0.15 14.66 -11.26
CA HIS A 83 -0.22 16.01 -10.68
C HIS A 83 -0.52 15.94 -9.18
N ASP A 84 -1.44 15.07 -8.75
CA ASP A 84 -1.75 14.84 -7.35
C ASP A 84 -0.58 14.28 -6.58
N ALA A 85 0.15 13.30 -7.14
CA ALA A 85 1.36 12.77 -6.53
C ALA A 85 2.42 13.87 -6.34
N TRP A 86 2.62 14.75 -7.33
CA TRP A 86 3.52 15.89 -7.21
C TRP A 86 3.07 16.87 -6.12
N ARG A 87 1.78 17.20 -6.06
CA ARG A 87 1.22 18.08 -5.03
C ARG A 87 1.41 17.49 -3.62
N VAL A 88 1.09 16.21 -3.44
CA VAL A 88 1.24 15.51 -2.16
C VAL A 88 2.71 15.48 -1.74
N LEU A 89 3.63 15.16 -2.65
CA LEU A 89 5.07 15.11 -2.37
C LEU A 89 5.62 16.45 -1.82
N ASN A 90 5.07 17.57 -2.31
CA ASN A 90 5.46 18.93 -1.94
C ASN A 90 4.69 19.51 -0.72
N LEU A 91 3.83 18.72 -0.07
CA LEU A 91 3.22 19.13 1.20
C LEU A 91 4.28 19.35 2.28
N GLN A 92 3.95 20.20 3.24
CA GLN A 92 4.79 20.49 4.40
C GLN A 92 4.36 19.64 5.61
N ASN A 93 5.19 19.63 6.65
CA ASN A 93 4.87 19.02 7.96
C ASN A 93 4.70 17.49 7.95
N TRP A 94 5.56 16.80 7.22
CA TRP A 94 5.66 15.34 7.25
C TRP A 94 6.07 14.83 8.64
N ARG A 95 5.41 13.77 9.12
CA ARG A 95 5.71 13.11 10.41
C ARG A 95 6.71 11.99 10.19
N LEU A 96 7.84 12.01 10.89
CA LEU A 96 8.80 10.90 10.87
C LEU A 96 8.20 9.64 11.48
N GLU A 97 8.20 8.53 10.73
CA GLU A 97 7.74 7.21 11.21
C GLU A 97 8.94 6.29 11.48
N LYS A 98 9.95 6.32 10.62
CA LYS A 98 11.14 5.46 10.77
C LYS A 98 12.36 6.09 10.13
N LYS A 99 13.52 5.86 10.75
CA LYS A 99 14.83 6.17 10.17
C LYS A 99 15.69 4.91 10.11
N GLY A 100 16.25 4.62 8.94
CA GLY A 100 17.13 3.49 8.71
C GLY A 100 18.43 3.67 9.47
N SER A 101 18.85 2.63 10.19
CA SER A 101 20.05 2.67 11.03
C SER A 101 21.37 2.63 10.25
N VAL A 102 21.35 2.11 9.02
CA VAL A 102 22.57 1.89 8.22
C VAL A 102 22.84 3.08 7.28
N ARG A 103 21.90 3.40 6.40
CA ARG A 103 22.08 4.44 5.37
C ARG A 103 21.31 5.74 5.66
N GLY A 104 20.58 5.78 6.77
CA GLY A 104 19.83 6.97 7.18
C GLY A 104 18.53 7.18 6.40
N ASP A 105 18.05 6.19 5.63
CA ASP A 105 16.81 6.28 4.86
C ASP A 105 15.63 6.69 5.75
N VAL A 106 14.74 7.52 5.23
CA VAL A 106 13.67 8.14 6.01
C VAL A 106 12.32 7.67 5.49
N VAL A 107 11.47 7.19 6.39
CA VAL A 107 10.04 6.97 6.14
C VAL A 107 9.26 7.99 6.96
N GLU A 108 8.47 8.79 6.27
CA GLU A 108 7.56 9.75 6.86
C GLU A 108 6.12 9.47 6.45
N SER A 109 5.17 10.06 7.16
CA SER A 109 3.76 10.03 6.81
C SER A 109 3.08 11.38 6.92
N ILE A 110 1.98 11.54 6.20
CA ILE A 110 1.08 12.68 6.30
C ILE A 110 -0.36 12.19 6.08
N HIS A 111 -1.33 12.81 6.74
CA HIS A 111 -2.74 12.56 6.46
C HIS A 111 -3.23 13.58 5.43
N THR A 112 -3.92 13.09 4.39
CA THR A 112 -4.49 13.90 3.31
C THR A 112 -5.99 13.66 3.25
N ASP A 113 -6.75 14.69 2.90
CA ASP A 113 -8.21 14.58 2.85
C ASP A 113 -8.70 13.57 1.80
N HIS A 114 -7.96 13.43 0.68
CA HIS A 114 -8.35 12.59 -0.44
C HIS A 114 -7.80 11.16 -0.41
N HIS A 115 -6.60 10.95 0.15
CA HIS A 115 -5.90 9.65 0.12
C HIS A 115 -5.68 9.05 1.51
N GLY A 116 -6.19 9.69 2.56
CA GLY A 116 -5.93 9.27 3.95
C GLY A 116 -4.45 9.37 4.29
N LYS A 117 -3.92 8.37 5.02
CA LYS A 117 -2.51 8.35 5.44
C LYS A 117 -1.61 7.93 4.28
N VAL A 118 -0.79 8.87 3.80
CA VAL A 118 0.22 8.67 2.76
C VAL A 118 1.59 8.53 3.40
N TYR A 119 2.42 7.65 2.84
CA TYR A 119 3.81 7.45 3.26
C TYR A 119 4.79 7.97 2.20
N ARG A 120 5.88 8.60 2.64
CA ARG A 120 7.01 9.03 1.80
C ARG A 120 8.26 8.28 2.24
N PHE A 121 8.94 7.67 1.28
CA PHE A 121 10.27 7.10 1.44
C PHE A 121 11.31 8.02 0.79
N THR A 122 12.35 8.37 1.54
CA THR A 122 13.49 9.15 1.07
C THR A 122 14.77 8.37 1.33
N GLY A 123 15.50 8.05 0.26
CA GLY A 123 16.79 7.36 0.33
C GLY A 123 17.78 7.97 -0.67
N LEU A 124 19.08 7.82 -0.39
CA LEU A 124 20.15 8.26 -1.30
C LEU A 124 20.69 7.06 -2.07
N VAL A 125 20.72 7.17 -3.39
CA VAL A 125 21.24 6.15 -4.30
C VAL A 125 22.38 6.75 -5.10
N ASP A 126 23.50 6.03 -5.14
CA ASP A 126 24.71 6.44 -5.85
C ASP A 126 24.62 6.08 -7.33
N CYS A 127 23.80 6.80 -8.08
CA CYS A 127 23.67 6.65 -9.52
C CYS A 127 23.05 7.90 -10.18
N PRO A 128 23.21 8.08 -11.51
CA PRO A 128 22.57 9.18 -12.22
C PRO A 128 21.03 9.10 -12.15
N PRO A 129 20.31 10.21 -11.91
CA PRO A 129 18.85 10.20 -11.86
C PRO A 129 18.18 9.69 -13.15
N GLN A 130 18.78 9.99 -14.30
CA GLN A 130 18.28 9.53 -15.60
C GLN A 130 18.32 8.00 -15.72
N PHE A 131 19.36 7.36 -15.20
CA PHE A 131 19.46 5.89 -15.21
C PHE A 131 18.31 5.26 -14.40
N LEU A 132 18.04 5.76 -13.20
CA LEU A 132 16.91 5.27 -12.39
C LEU A 132 15.57 5.47 -13.09
N PHE A 133 15.36 6.64 -13.69
CA PHE A 133 14.14 6.93 -14.42
C PHE A 133 13.92 5.94 -15.57
N GLU A 134 14.93 5.69 -16.38
CA GLU A 134 14.86 4.75 -17.51
C GLU A 134 14.63 3.31 -17.02
N GLU A 135 15.29 2.90 -15.92
CA GLU A 135 15.10 1.58 -15.32
C GLU A 135 13.64 1.38 -14.86
N PHE A 136 13.08 2.34 -14.12
CA PHE A 136 11.69 2.26 -13.67
C PHE A 136 10.67 2.41 -14.80
N LYS A 137 10.97 3.19 -15.84
CA LYS A 137 10.10 3.37 -17.01
C LYS A 137 10.04 2.08 -17.83
N ASN A 138 11.20 1.55 -18.23
CA ASN A 138 11.32 0.55 -19.29
C ASN A 138 11.38 -0.89 -18.78
N ASN A 139 11.89 -1.13 -17.56
CA ASN A 139 12.13 -2.48 -17.04
C ASN A 139 11.11 -2.91 -15.98
N LEU A 140 9.86 -2.41 -16.06
CA LEU A 140 8.82 -2.69 -15.08
C LEU A 140 8.51 -4.20 -14.94
N THR A 141 8.55 -4.95 -16.04
CA THR A 141 8.29 -6.41 -16.04
C THR A 141 9.40 -7.20 -15.37
N ARG A 142 10.59 -6.60 -15.24
CA ARG A 142 11.78 -7.19 -14.61
C ARG A 142 11.90 -6.89 -13.12
N LEU A 143 10.96 -6.12 -12.56
CA LEU A 143 10.90 -5.85 -11.11
C LEU A 143 11.05 -7.12 -10.25
N PRO A 144 10.41 -8.27 -10.55
CA PRO A 144 10.54 -9.47 -9.74
C PRO A 144 11.95 -10.09 -9.73
N GLU A 145 12.81 -9.76 -10.70
CA GLU A 145 14.18 -10.30 -10.78
C GLU A 145 15.06 -9.82 -9.62
N TRP A 146 14.78 -8.63 -9.09
CA TRP A 146 15.62 -7.98 -8.07
C TRP A 146 14.83 -7.46 -6.87
N ASN A 147 13.51 -7.25 -6.98
CA ASN A 147 12.67 -6.77 -5.90
C ASN A 147 11.85 -7.93 -5.28
N PRO A 148 12.25 -8.46 -4.11
CA PRO A 148 11.56 -9.58 -3.47
C PRO A 148 10.16 -9.22 -2.95
N THR A 149 9.78 -7.94 -2.94
CA THR A 149 8.41 -7.53 -2.54
C THR A 149 7.40 -7.65 -3.67
N ILE A 150 7.85 -7.94 -4.90
CA ILE A 150 7.01 -8.12 -6.09
C ILE A 150 7.18 -9.56 -6.59
N LEU A 151 6.09 -10.32 -6.63
CA LEU A 151 6.05 -11.69 -7.14
C LEU A 151 5.86 -11.75 -8.66
N LYS A 152 5.16 -10.76 -9.22
CA LYS A 152 4.82 -10.71 -10.65
C LYS A 152 4.61 -9.27 -11.10
N SER A 153 5.04 -8.94 -12.31
CA SER A 153 4.83 -7.63 -12.94
C SER A 153 4.71 -7.80 -14.45
N GLU A 154 3.58 -7.37 -15.03
CA GLU A 154 3.29 -7.49 -16.47
C GLU A 154 2.69 -6.19 -17.00
N ILE A 155 3.03 -5.82 -18.23
CA ILE A 155 2.32 -4.75 -18.95
C ILE A 155 1.07 -5.37 -19.58
N ILE A 156 -0.09 -4.80 -19.26
CA ILE A 156 -1.37 -5.16 -19.87
C ILE A 156 -1.51 -4.45 -21.20
N LYS A 157 -1.30 -3.12 -21.21
CA LYS A 157 -1.50 -2.28 -22.38
C LYS A 157 -0.77 -0.95 -22.25
N GLU A 158 -0.08 -0.55 -23.30
CA GLU A 158 0.33 0.83 -23.50
C GLU A 158 -0.85 1.62 -24.09
N ILE A 159 -1.25 2.69 -23.41
CA ILE A 159 -2.40 3.53 -23.80
C ILE A 159 -1.94 4.69 -24.69
N ALA A 160 -0.79 5.27 -24.35
CA ALA A 160 -0.10 6.33 -25.08
C ALA A 160 1.35 6.43 -24.58
N ASP A 161 2.16 7.31 -25.18
CA ASP A 161 3.53 7.53 -24.73
C ASP A 161 3.57 7.95 -23.25
N GLY A 162 4.25 7.12 -22.46
CA GLY A 162 4.35 7.28 -21.01
C GLY A 162 3.03 7.15 -20.26
N VAL A 163 2.01 6.49 -20.83
CA VAL A 163 0.78 6.07 -20.12
C VAL A 163 0.55 4.58 -20.37
N ASP A 164 0.63 3.78 -19.30
CA ASP A 164 0.47 2.33 -19.38
C ASP A 164 -0.43 1.77 -18.28
N LEU A 165 -0.99 0.58 -18.56
CA LEU A 165 -1.66 -0.28 -17.59
C LEU A 165 -0.77 -1.49 -17.32
N SER A 166 -0.55 -1.79 -16.04
CA SER A 166 0.22 -2.94 -15.60
C SER A 166 -0.53 -3.76 -14.56
N TYR A 167 -0.23 -5.05 -14.54
CA TYR A 167 -0.65 -5.99 -13.51
C TYR A 167 0.53 -6.30 -12.61
N GLN A 168 0.39 -6.13 -11.30
CA GLN A 168 1.44 -6.45 -10.33
C GLN A 168 0.90 -7.27 -9.18
N VAL A 169 1.71 -8.24 -8.71
CA VAL A 169 1.41 -9.06 -7.54
C VAL A 169 2.51 -8.83 -6.51
N THR A 170 2.14 -8.48 -5.28
CA THR A 170 3.07 -8.25 -4.18
C THR A 170 3.26 -9.52 -3.35
N ALA A 171 4.43 -9.65 -2.74
CA ALA A 171 4.69 -10.68 -1.75
C ALA A 171 3.89 -10.42 -0.46
N GLY A 172 3.55 -11.48 0.26
CA GLY A 172 2.96 -11.36 1.59
C GLY A 172 3.89 -10.64 2.57
N GLY A 173 3.32 -9.88 3.48
CA GLY A 173 4.04 -9.06 4.47
C GLY A 173 3.92 -9.58 5.90
N GLY A 174 4.66 -8.95 6.81
CA GLY A 174 4.48 -9.15 8.26
C GLY A 174 4.70 -10.60 8.71
N ARG A 175 5.71 -11.29 8.17
CA ARG A 175 6.01 -12.71 8.50
C ARG A 175 4.81 -13.65 8.27
N GLY A 176 4.01 -13.39 7.24
CA GLY A 176 2.86 -14.22 6.87
C GLY A 176 1.52 -13.80 7.48
N ILE A 177 1.49 -12.64 8.16
CA ILE A 177 0.25 -12.02 8.63
C ILE A 177 -0.54 -11.41 7.46
N ILE A 178 0.16 -10.75 6.53
CA ILE A 178 -0.45 -10.08 5.38
C ILE A 178 -0.30 -10.99 4.16
N ALA A 179 -1.41 -11.41 3.55
CA ALA A 179 -1.39 -12.23 2.35
C ALA A 179 -0.94 -11.41 1.11
N PRO A 180 -0.43 -12.08 0.06
CA PRO A 180 -0.17 -11.47 -1.25
C PRO A 180 -1.38 -10.70 -1.79
N ARG A 181 -1.13 -9.59 -2.49
CA ARG A 181 -2.17 -8.78 -3.14
C ARG A 181 -1.80 -8.47 -4.58
N ASP A 182 -2.80 -8.37 -5.43
CA ASP A 182 -2.62 -7.99 -6.81
C ASP A 182 -3.28 -6.65 -7.13
N PHE A 183 -2.75 -5.99 -8.14
CA PHE A 183 -3.09 -4.62 -8.49
C PHE A 183 -3.11 -4.46 -10.00
N ILE A 184 -4.10 -3.72 -10.49
CA ILE A 184 -4.10 -3.13 -11.82
C ILE A 184 -3.72 -1.65 -11.66
N ILE A 185 -2.59 -1.26 -12.23
CA ILE A 185 -2.00 0.06 -12.03
C ILE A 185 -2.02 0.82 -13.36
N LEU A 186 -2.75 1.93 -13.38
CA LEU A 186 -2.63 2.96 -14.41
C LEU A 186 -1.47 3.88 -14.03
N ARG A 187 -0.47 3.97 -14.90
CA ARG A 187 0.79 4.67 -14.62
C ARG A 187 1.01 5.77 -15.66
N ARG A 188 1.42 6.95 -15.18
CA ARG A 188 1.97 8.04 -16.00
C ARG A 188 3.47 8.16 -15.76
N THR A 189 4.26 8.37 -16.82
CA THR A 189 5.70 8.61 -16.75
C THR A 189 6.09 9.77 -17.66
N ALA A 190 6.54 10.88 -17.08
CA ALA A 190 6.96 12.08 -17.79
C ALA A 190 8.06 12.80 -17.01
N ALA A 191 8.87 13.59 -17.71
CA ALA A 191 9.66 14.63 -17.06
C ALA A 191 8.70 15.73 -16.59
N LEU A 192 8.94 16.29 -15.40
CA LEU A 192 8.08 17.32 -14.82
C LEU A 192 8.80 18.66 -14.74
N GLY A 193 8.06 19.74 -15.04
CA GLY A 193 8.42 21.11 -14.73
C GLY A 193 8.33 21.41 -13.23
N ARG A 194 8.70 22.65 -12.87
CA ARG A 194 8.67 23.11 -11.46
C ARG A 194 7.25 23.24 -10.89
N ASP A 195 6.23 23.21 -11.74
CA ASP A 195 4.82 23.25 -11.40
C ASP A 195 4.16 21.86 -11.37
N GLY A 196 4.95 20.80 -11.53
CA GLY A 196 4.46 19.42 -11.53
C GLY A 196 3.68 19.03 -12.78
N ARG A 197 3.80 19.79 -13.87
CA ARG A 197 3.22 19.45 -15.17
C ARG A 197 4.28 18.83 -16.08
N PRO A 198 3.90 17.96 -17.03
CA PRO A 198 4.82 17.42 -18.02
C PRO A 198 5.61 18.53 -18.73
N ALA A 199 6.93 18.38 -18.78
CA ALA A 199 7.87 19.31 -19.43
C ALA A 199 7.91 19.14 -20.94
#